data_AF-A0A087TGM3-F1
#
_entry.id   AF-A0A087TGM3-F1
#
_cell.length_a   1.000
_cell.length_b   1.000
_cell.length_c   1.000
_cell.angle_alpha   90.00
_cell.angle_beta   90.00
_cell.angle_gamma   90.00
#
_symmetry.space_group_name_H-M   'P 1'
#
loop_
_entity.id
_entity.type
_entity.pdbx_description
1 polymer ?
#
loop_
_entity_poly.entity_id
_entity_poly.type
_entity_poly.pdbx_seq_one_letter_code
_entity_poly.pdbx_strand_id
1 'polypeptide(L)'
;MENRSLALRHVSEALQLDSNGFHQAAFAKYLQSLHILTTYLNDLFIALGFSKMLEKNREVNQVLCMIHECSDRVSVIINNRESSTIQTKVQPSFAGSSSLTETSMIENTTSGKFSVFEKLQDENMKLLKNYQRRLEITNDKCIKTNLKLEFERRLAENAILAKKKYDIVSFVILAEL
;
A
#
# COMPACT_ATOMS: atom_id res chain seq x y z
N MET A 1 17.25 -9.66 -17.43
CA MET A 1 17.40 -9.58 -15.95
C MET A 1 18.01 -8.26 -15.47
N GLU A 2 18.49 -7.37 -16.35
CA GLU A 2 19.01 -6.03 -16.00
C GLU A 2 18.00 -5.09 -15.31
N ASN A 3 16.70 -5.25 -15.59
CA ASN A 3 15.66 -4.38 -15.03
C ASN A 3 15.57 -4.45 -13.49
N ARG A 4 15.88 -5.62 -12.89
CA ARG A 4 15.80 -5.78 -11.43
C ARG A 4 16.91 -5.03 -10.69
N SER A 5 18.15 -5.16 -11.16
CA SER A 5 19.30 -4.44 -10.58
C SER A 5 19.16 -2.93 -10.79
N LEU A 6 18.66 -2.51 -11.95
CA LEU A 6 18.42 -1.11 -12.25
C LEU A 6 17.35 -0.51 -11.32
N ALA A 7 16.25 -1.23 -11.09
CA ALA A 7 15.21 -0.81 -10.16
C ALA A 7 15.75 -0.63 -8.73
N LEU A 8 16.52 -1.58 -8.22
CA LEU A 8 17.11 -1.49 -6.87
C LEU A 8 18.02 -0.26 -6.71
N ARG A 9 18.79 0.08 -7.74
CA ARG A 9 19.63 1.28 -7.73
C ARG A 9 18.78 2.55 -7.65
N HIS A 10 17.70 2.65 -8.42
CA HIS A 10 16.80 3.80 -8.39
C HIS A 10 16.05 3.91 -7.06
N VAL A 11 15.64 2.79 -6.45
CA VAL A 11 15.01 2.77 -5.12
C VAL A 11 15.99 3.26 -4.06
N SER A 12 17.24 2.79 -4.08
CA SER A 12 18.26 3.22 -3.13
C SER A 12 18.57 4.72 -3.25
N GLU A 13 18.65 5.22 -4.49
CA GLU A 13 18.86 6.66 -4.75
C GLU A 13 17.66 7.49 -4.29
N ALA A 14 16.43 7.01 -4.51
CA ALA A 14 15.22 7.66 -4.05
C ALA A 14 15.19 7.78 -2.52
N LEU A 15 15.49 6.69 -1.80
CA LEU A 15 15.53 6.66 -0.33
C LEU A 15 16.58 7.63 0.23
N GLN A 16 17.75 7.72 -0.42
CA GLN A 16 18.81 8.64 0.01
C GLN A 16 18.37 10.10 -0.19
N LEU A 17 17.77 10.43 -1.34
CA LEU A 17 17.25 11.78 -1.61
C LEU A 17 16.12 12.15 -0.64
N ASP A 18 15.23 11.20 -0.33
CA ASP A 18 14.11 11.39 0.59
C ASP A 18 14.61 11.64 2.02
N SER A 19 15.59 10.85 2.46
CA SER A 19 16.23 11.00 3.78
C SER A 19 16.98 12.33 3.93
N ASN A 20 17.48 12.87 2.82
CA ASN A 20 18.16 14.16 2.76
C ASN A 20 17.19 15.36 2.59
N GLY A 21 15.87 15.13 2.58
CA GLY A 21 14.85 16.17 2.43
C GLY A 21 14.62 16.65 0.99
N PHE A 22 15.26 16.04 -0.01
CA PHE A 22 15.08 16.37 -1.42
C PHE A 22 13.84 15.67 -2.02
N HIS A 23 12.67 15.91 -1.43
CA HIS A 23 11.44 15.16 -1.73
C HIS A 23 11.00 15.24 -3.21
N GLN A 24 11.23 16.35 -3.91
CA GLN A 24 10.90 16.46 -5.33
C GLN A 24 11.79 15.57 -6.22
N ALA A 25 13.08 15.47 -5.90
CA ALA A 25 14.00 14.60 -6.61
C ALA A 25 13.75 13.12 -6.25
N ALA A 26 13.48 12.84 -4.97
CA ALA A 26 13.08 11.52 -4.50
C ALA A 26 11.81 11.02 -5.19
N PHE A 27 10.79 11.89 -5.32
CA PHE A 27 9.55 11.59 -6.03
C PHE A 27 9.78 11.10 -7.46
N ALA A 28 10.60 11.82 -8.24
CA ALA A 28 10.93 11.43 -9.60
C ALA A 28 11.61 10.05 -9.65
N LYS A 29 12.50 9.77 -8.69
CA LYS A 29 13.21 8.48 -8.59
C LYS A 29 12.32 7.34 -8.13
N TYR A 30 11.36 7.58 -7.23
CA TYR A 30 10.34 6.59 -6.88
C TYR A 30 9.45 6.25 -8.07
N LEU A 31 9.02 7.24 -8.88
CA LEU A 31 8.24 6.98 -10.10
C LEU A 31 9.04 6.16 -11.14
N GLN A 32 10.31 6.50 -11.34
CA GLN A 32 11.20 5.71 -12.22
C GLN A 32 11.33 4.27 -11.72
N SER A 33 11.48 4.07 -10.41
CA SER A 33 11.55 2.75 -9.80
C SER A 33 10.26 1.95 -10.02
N LEU A 34 9.10 2.56 -9.78
CA LEU A 34 7.78 1.95 -10.01
C LEU A 34 7.61 1.49 -11.46
N HIS A 35 7.99 2.34 -12.42
CA HIS A 35 7.91 1.99 -13.84
C HIS A 35 8.77 0.76 -14.16
N ILE A 36 10.03 0.73 -13.70
CA ILE A 36 10.94 -0.40 -13.99
C ILE A 36 10.47 -1.69 -13.30
N LEU A 37 9.99 -1.61 -12.05
CA LEU A 37 9.51 -2.77 -11.29
C LEU A 37 8.24 -3.37 -11.93
N THR A 38 7.30 -2.53 -12.36
CA THR A 38 6.07 -2.99 -13.03
C THR A 38 6.36 -3.58 -14.41
N THR A 39 7.24 -2.96 -15.20
CA THR A 39 7.72 -3.54 -16.47
C THR A 39 8.40 -4.89 -16.22
N TYR A 40 9.25 -5.01 -15.20
CA TYR A 40 9.89 -6.28 -14.86
C TYR A 40 8.89 -7.39 -14.54
N LEU A 41 7.82 -7.10 -13.76
CA LEU A 41 6.78 -8.10 -13.48
C LEU A 41 6.03 -8.51 -14.75
N ASN A 42 5.74 -7.55 -15.63
CA ASN A 42 5.08 -7.83 -16.90
C ASN A 42 5.96 -8.69 -17.82
N ASP A 43 7.25 -8.36 -17.94
CA ASP A 43 8.23 -9.16 -18.70
C ASP A 43 8.34 -10.58 -18.14
N LEU A 44 8.35 -10.71 -16.81
CA LEU A 44 8.39 -12.01 -16.14
C LEU A 44 7.13 -12.83 -16.45
N PHE A 45 5.96 -12.21 -16.47
CA PHE A 45 4.70 -12.84 -16.84
C PHE A 45 4.70 -13.28 -18.31
N ILE A 46 5.13 -12.41 -19.23
CA ILE A 46 5.20 -12.72 -20.67
C ILE A 46 6.16 -13.88 -20.92
N ALA A 47 7.32 -13.91 -20.26
CA ALA A 47 8.35 -14.92 -20.48
C ALA A 47 8.00 -16.29 -19.87
N LEU A 48 7.37 -16.32 -18.69
CA LEU A 48 7.15 -17.55 -17.94
C LEU A 48 5.71 -18.06 -18.00
N GLY A 49 4.75 -17.17 -18.23
CA GLY A 49 3.33 -17.42 -18.03
C GLY A 49 2.94 -17.51 -16.55
N PHE A 50 1.63 -17.53 -16.28
CA PHE A 50 1.07 -17.45 -14.94
C PHE A 50 1.57 -18.55 -13.99
N SER A 51 1.52 -19.81 -14.41
CA SER A 51 1.85 -20.97 -13.54
C SER A 51 3.30 -20.95 -13.07
N LYS A 52 4.26 -20.68 -13.97
CA LYS A 52 5.69 -20.64 -13.62
C LYS A 52 6.05 -19.37 -12.84
N MET A 53 5.33 -18.27 -13.06
CA MET A 53 5.48 -17.07 -12.24
C MET A 53 5.02 -17.32 -10.79
N LEU A 54 3.97 -18.14 -10.57
CA LEU A 54 3.56 -18.57 -9.23
C LEU A 54 4.59 -19.48 -8.55
N GLU A 55 5.34 -20.31 -9.29
CA GLU A 55 6.47 -21.06 -8.72
C GLU A 55 7.57 -20.11 -8.21
N LYS A 56 7.68 -18.91 -8.81
CA LYS A 56 8.55 -17.81 -8.39
C LYS A 56 7.92 -16.84 -7.39
N ASN A 57 6.92 -17.29 -6.62
CA ASN A 57 6.16 -16.48 -5.65
C ASN A 57 7.05 -15.57 -4.78
N ARG A 58 8.18 -16.08 -4.27
CA ARG A 58 9.09 -15.30 -3.42
C ARG A 58 9.67 -14.07 -4.15
N GLU A 59 10.09 -14.24 -5.40
CA GLU A 59 10.66 -13.14 -6.20
C GLU A 59 9.57 -12.12 -6.58
N VAL A 60 8.39 -12.61 -6.95
CA VAL A 60 7.23 -11.77 -7.28
C VAL A 60 6.79 -10.95 -6.06
N ASN A 61 6.62 -11.57 -4.90
CA ASN A 61 6.25 -10.86 -3.67
C ASN A 61 7.28 -9.83 -3.26
N GLN A 62 8.58 -10.13 -3.41
CA GLN A 62 9.62 -9.16 -3.10
C GLN A 62 9.49 -7.90 -3.98
N VAL A 63 9.22 -8.08 -5.27
CA VAL A 63 9.01 -6.95 -6.20
C VAL A 63 7.74 -6.19 -5.88
N LEU A 64 6.65 -6.89 -5.55
CA LEU A 64 5.41 -6.25 -5.11
C LEU A 64 5.60 -5.43 -3.83
N CYS A 65 6.34 -5.94 -2.83
CA CYS A 65 6.67 -5.18 -1.62
C CYS A 65 7.42 -3.88 -1.95
N MET A 66 8.39 -3.92 -2.86
CA MET A 66 9.11 -2.71 -3.29
C MET A 66 8.20 -1.71 -4.01
N ILE A 67 7.27 -2.20 -4.83
CA ILE A 67 6.26 -1.36 -5.50
C ILE A 67 5.37 -0.68 -4.46
N HIS A 68 4.87 -1.42 -3.48
CA HIS A 68 4.05 -0.85 -2.40
C HIS A 68 4.81 0.23 -1.64
N GLU A 69 6.04 -0.05 -1.20
CA GLU A 69 6.84 0.93 -0.47
C GLU A 69 7.12 2.20 -1.28
N CYS A 70 7.46 2.07 -2.57
CA CYS A 70 7.65 3.22 -3.45
C CYS A 70 6.34 4.02 -3.62
N SER A 71 5.21 3.33 -3.77
CA SER A 71 3.89 3.96 -3.91
C SER A 71 3.48 4.72 -2.65
N ASP A 72 3.74 4.14 -1.47
CA ASP A 72 3.42 4.76 -0.18
C ASP A 72 4.26 6.03 0.01
N ARG A 73 5.56 5.97 -0.29
CA ARG A 73 6.47 7.13 -0.23
C ARG A 73 6.04 8.25 -1.19
N VAL A 74 5.67 7.90 -2.42
CA VAL A 74 5.11 8.86 -3.40
C VAL A 74 3.85 9.52 -2.87
N SER A 75 2.93 8.73 -2.29
CA SER A 75 1.68 9.24 -1.73
C SER A 75 1.92 10.18 -0.56
N VAL A 76 2.87 9.86 0.33
CA VAL A 76 3.29 10.75 1.43
C VAL A 76 3.83 12.07 0.90
N ILE A 77 4.69 12.04 -0.13
CA ILE A 77 5.25 13.27 -0.71
C ILE A 77 4.16 14.16 -1.33
N ILE A 78 3.16 13.57 -2.00
CA ILE A 78 2.02 14.30 -2.57
C ILE A 78 1.17 14.92 -1.45
N ASN A 79 0.77 14.13 -0.46
CA ASN A 79 -0.11 14.57 0.63
C ASN A 79 0.56 15.62 1.53
N ASN A 80 1.89 15.54 1.70
CA ASN A 80 2.67 16.53 2.45
C ASN A 80 2.79 17.88 1.70
N ARG A 81 2.67 17.89 0.37
CA ARG A 81 2.62 19.15 -0.42
C ARG A 81 1.29 19.89 -0.23
N GLU A 82 0.19 19.15 -0.12
CA GLU A 82 -1.14 19.74 0.12
C GLU A 82 -1.24 20.39 1.50
N SER A 83 -0.54 19.85 2.50
CA SER A 83 -0.49 20.39 3.86
C SER A 83 0.55 21.50 4.09
N SER A 84 1.50 21.69 3.16
CA SER A 84 2.52 22.75 3.23
C SER A 84 2.18 24.02 2.44
N THR A 85 0.97 24.10 1.85
CA THR A 85 0.52 25.29 1.09
C THR A 85 -0.05 26.40 2.00
N ILE A 86 -0.14 26.18 3.33
CA ILE A 86 -0.50 27.24 4.31
C ILE A 86 0.66 27.47 5.27
N GLN A 87 1.77 28.00 4.77
CA GLN A 87 2.67 28.89 5.52
C GLN A 87 3.77 29.43 4.59
N THR A 88 3.41 30.44 3.81
CA THR A 88 4.40 31.41 3.36
C THR A 88 3.79 32.80 3.45
N LYS A 89 3.63 33.27 4.69
CA LYS A 89 3.52 34.69 4.97
C LYS A 89 4.43 35.03 6.14
N VAL A 90 5.60 35.54 5.78
CA VAL A 90 6.36 36.60 6.45
C VAL A 90 6.17 36.68 7.97
N GLN A 91 7.23 36.48 8.76
CA GLN A 91 7.55 37.50 9.76
C GLN A 91 9.00 37.51 10.25
N PRO A 92 9.54 38.70 10.58
CA PRO A 92 10.77 38.89 11.33
C PRO A 92 10.54 38.58 12.82
N SER A 93 11.65 38.28 13.49
CA SER A 93 11.81 38.13 14.93
C SER A 93 11.26 39.31 15.75
N PHE A 94 10.37 39.06 16.71
CA PHE A 94 10.27 39.82 17.97
C PHE A 94 9.56 39.00 19.06
N ALA A 95 10.02 39.20 20.30
CA ALA A 95 9.74 38.42 21.51
C ALA A 95 8.40 38.74 22.21
N GLY A 96 7.89 37.83 23.06
CA GLY A 96 6.88 38.15 24.07
C GLY A 96 6.01 36.99 24.60
N SER A 97 6.33 36.54 25.81
CA SER A 97 5.60 35.81 26.87
C SER A 97 4.11 35.41 26.78
N SER A 98 3.84 34.20 27.35
CA SER A 98 2.76 33.81 28.31
C SER A 98 1.63 32.84 27.89
N SER A 99 1.64 31.69 28.59
CA SER A 99 0.54 31.04 29.35
C SER A 99 -0.58 30.20 28.67
N LEU A 100 -0.51 28.89 28.97
CA LEU A 100 -1.54 27.90 29.39
C LEU A 100 -2.80 27.61 28.53
N THR A 101 -3.08 26.28 28.50
CA THR A 101 -4.30 25.56 28.07
C THR A 101 -4.59 25.64 26.57
N GLU A 102 -4.76 24.55 25.83
CA GLU A 102 -5.71 23.46 26.06
C GLU A 102 -5.33 22.28 25.13
N THR A 103 -5.12 21.08 25.70
CA THR A 103 -4.84 19.86 24.92
C THR A 103 -6.16 19.36 24.33
N SER A 104 -6.63 19.97 23.24
CA SER A 104 -7.67 19.36 22.43
C SER A 104 -7.01 18.35 21.49
N MET A 105 -7.37 17.09 21.72
CA MET A 105 -7.13 16.00 20.79
C MET A 105 -7.78 16.37 19.46
N ILE A 106 -6.99 16.85 18.50
CA ILE A 106 -7.44 16.93 17.12
C ILE A 106 -7.31 15.52 16.55
N GLU A 107 -8.41 14.78 16.67
CA GLU A 107 -8.69 13.60 15.85
C GLU A 107 -8.54 14.00 14.38
N ASN A 108 -7.40 13.62 13.77
CA ASN A 108 -7.19 13.73 12.33
C ASN A 108 -8.15 12.76 11.62
N THR A 109 -9.37 13.26 11.39
CA THR A 109 -10.44 12.64 10.62
C THR A 109 -10.22 12.89 9.13
N THR A 110 -9.18 12.29 8.56
CA THR A 110 -9.07 12.08 7.10
C THR A 110 -8.54 10.67 6.76
N SER A 111 -8.86 9.68 7.61
CA SER A 111 -8.65 8.23 7.41
C SER A 111 -9.69 7.61 6.46
N GLY A 112 -10.10 8.29 5.39
CA GLY A 112 -11.32 7.91 4.64
C GLY A 112 -11.13 6.83 3.57
N LYS A 113 -10.02 6.86 2.81
CA LYS A 113 -9.91 6.07 1.57
C LYS A 113 -8.95 4.88 1.64
N PHE A 114 -7.89 4.93 2.45
CA PHE A 114 -6.99 3.78 2.68
C PHE A 114 -7.44 2.86 3.82
N SER A 115 -8.22 3.39 4.77
CA SER A 115 -8.73 2.66 5.94
C SER A 115 -9.55 1.42 5.58
N VAL A 116 -10.33 1.45 4.50
CA VAL A 116 -11.23 0.34 4.17
C VAL A 116 -10.47 -0.82 3.52
N PHE A 117 -9.46 -0.55 2.68
CA PHE A 117 -8.63 -1.59 2.08
C PHE A 117 -7.71 -2.23 3.12
N GLU A 118 -7.04 -1.41 3.94
CA GLU A 118 -6.21 -1.90 5.04
C GLU A 118 -7.04 -2.70 6.04
N LYS A 119 -8.24 -2.25 6.41
CA LYS A 119 -9.15 -3.03 7.27
C LYS A 119 -9.53 -4.36 6.62
N LEU A 120 -9.83 -4.38 5.32
CA LEU A 120 -10.17 -5.62 4.61
C LEU A 120 -8.97 -6.58 4.53
N GLN A 121 -7.76 -6.04 4.33
CA GLN A 121 -6.53 -6.81 4.29
C GLN A 121 -6.18 -7.38 5.67
N ASP A 122 -6.35 -6.59 6.73
CA ASP A 122 -6.20 -7.02 8.11
C ASP A 122 -7.24 -8.08 8.50
N GLU A 123 -8.49 -7.91 8.07
CA GLU A 123 -9.55 -8.90 8.25
C GLU A 123 -9.21 -10.21 7.52
N ASN A 124 -8.73 -10.13 6.27
CA ASN A 124 -8.28 -11.31 5.52
C ASN A 124 -7.08 -12.00 6.18
N MET A 125 -6.13 -11.24 6.72
CA MET A 125 -4.98 -11.79 7.44
C MET A 125 -5.37 -12.42 8.79
N LYS A 126 -6.31 -11.83 9.52
CA LYS A 126 -6.86 -12.42 10.75
C LYS A 126 -7.64 -13.69 10.45
N LEU A 127 -8.43 -13.69 9.38
CA LEU A 127 -9.18 -14.85 8.92
C LEU A 127 -8.23 -16.01 8.59
N LEU A 128 -7.18 -15.75 7.80
CA LEU A 128 -6.17 -16.74 7.45
C LEU A 128 -5.50 -17.35 8.69
N LYS A 129 -5.04 -16.51 9.64
CA LYS A 129 -4.42 -16.98 10.89
C LYS A 129 -5.38 -17.83 11.74
N ASN A 130 -6.67 -17.48 11.76
CA ASN A 130 -7.67 -18.22 12.53
C ASN A 130 -7.96 -19.59 11.89
N TYR A 131 -8.11 -19.65 10.56
CA TYR A 131 -8.30 -20.92 9.85
C TYR A 131 -7.06 -21.82 9.90
N GLN A 132 -5.85 -21.25 9.82
CA GLN A 132 -4.61 -22.00 10.03
C GLN A 132 -4.57 -22.64 11.42
N ARG A 133 -4.85 -21.86 12.48
CA ARG A 133 -4.93 -22.38 13.85
C ARG A 133 -5.99 -23.49 13.99
N ARG A 134 -7.18 -23.32 13.40
CA ARG A 134 -8.25 -24.33 13.46
C ARG A 134 -7.87 -25.61 12.68
N LEU A 135 -7.17 -25.49 11.56
CA LEU A 135 -6.65 -26.62 10.78
C LEU A 135 -5.54 -27.39 11.51
N GLU A 136 -4.70 -26.70 12.28
CA GLU A 136 -3.64 -27.29 13.10
C GLU A 136 -4.19 -28.08 14.30
N ILE A 137 -5.26 -27.58 14.93
CA ILE A 137 -5.86 -28.22 16.12
C ILE A 137 -6.81 -29.36 15.74
N THR A 138 -7.38 -29.32 14.53
CA THR A 138 -8.31 -30.35 14.06
C THR A 138 -7.53 -31.56 13.54
N ASN A 139 -7.90 -32.78 13.92
CA ASN A 139 -7.33 -34.01 13.34
C ASN A 139 -8.27 -34.74 12.36
N ASP A 140 -9.55 -34.37 12.33
CA ASP A 140 -10.54 -34.94 11.44
C ASP A 140 -10.40 -34.39 10.01
N LYS A 141 -10.28 -35.30 9.03
CA LYS A 141 -10.13 -34.99 7.61
C LYS A 141 -11.36 -34.31 7.01
N CYS A 142 -12.56 -34.67 7.45
CA CYS A 142 -13.80 -34.08 6.96
C CYS A 142 -13.94 -32.62 7.43
N ILE A 143 -13.62 -32.38 8.70
CA ILE A 143 -13.63 -31.03 9.30
C ILE A 143 -12.56 -30.14 8.66
N LYS A 144 -11.35 -30.66 8.39
CA LYS A 144 -10.31 -29.92 7.65
C LYS A 144 -10.76 -29.48 6.26
N THR A 145 -11.42 -30.38 5.54
CA THR A 145 -11.93 -30.10 4.19
C THR A 145 -13.02 -29.03 4.23
N ASN A 146 -13.93 -29.11 5.21
CA ASN A 146 -14.97 -28.11 5.41
C ASN A 146 -14.38 -26.73 5.76
N LEU A 147 -13.43 -26.67 6.70
CA LEU A 147 -12.73 -25.43 7.06
C LEU A 147 -12.02 -24.80 5.86
N LYS A 148 -11.41 -25.61 4.98
CA LYS A 148 -10.76 -25.10 3.77
C LYS A 148 -11.78 -24.48 2.80
N LEU A 149 -12.89 -25.16 2.55
CA LEU A 149 -13.96 -24.66 1.68
C LEU A 149 -14.61 -23.39 2.24
N GLU A 150 -14.80 -23.32 3.57
CA GLU A 150 -15.35 -22.14 4.23
C GLU A 150 -14.38 -20.94 4.15
N PHE A 151 -13.08 -21.19 4.28
CA PHE A 151 -12.06 -20.16 4.06
C PHE A 151 -12.07 -19.62 2.62
N GLU A 152 -12.09 -20.51 1.62
CA GLU A 152 -12.15 -20.13 0.20
C GLU A 152 -13.42 -19.34 -0.11
N ARG A 153 -14.57 -19.76 0.43
CA ARG A 153 -15.84 -19.03 0.31
C ARG A 153 -15.76 -17.63 0.90
N ARG A 154 -15.20 -17.48 2.11
CA ARG A 154 -15.06 -16.18 2.79
C ARG A 154 -14.11 -15.23 2.06
N LEU A 155 -13.03 -15.74 1.48
CA LEU A 155 -12.14 -14.96 0.61
C LEU A 155 -12.87 -14.46 -0.64
N ALA A 156 -13.67 -15.32 -1.29
CA ALA A 156 -14.46 -14.94 -2.46
C ALA A 156 -15.52 -13.88 -2.12
N GLU A 157 -16.23 -14.03 -1.00
CA GLU A 157 -17.20 -13.04 -0.49
C GLU A 157 -16.52 -11.68 -0.24
N ASN A 158 -15.33 -11.67 0.38
CA ASN A 158 -14.57 -10.45 0.62
C ASN A 158 -14.08 -9.79 -0.68
N ALA A 159 -13.68 -10.59 -1.68
CA ALA A 159 -13.30 -10.07 -3.00
C ALA A 159 -14.49 -9.44 -3.74
N ILE A 160 -15.69 -10.04 -3.64
CA ILE A 160 -16.92 -9.47 -4.22
C ILE A 160 -17.31 -8.17 -3.50
N LEU A 161 -17.18 -8.12 -2.17
CA LEU A 161 -17.44 -6.91 -1.38
C LEU A 161 -16.47 -5.78 -1.72
N ALA A 162 -15.18 -6.09 -1.89
CA ALA A 162 -14.19 -5.14 -2.36
C ALA A 162 -14.60 -4.61 -3.73
N LYS A 163 -14.86 -5.49 -4.70
CA LYS A 163 -15.27 -5.10 -6.06
C LYS A 163 -16.50 -4.20 -6.05
N LYS A 164 -17.56 -4.55 -5.30
CA LYS A 164 -18.76 -3.71 -5.16
C LYS A 164 -18.45 -2.33 -4.57
N LYS A 165 -17.58 -2.24 -3.56
CA LYS A 165 -17.20 -0.95 -2.96
C LYS A 165 -16.35 -0.09 -3.89
N TYR A 166 -15.45 -0.68 -4.68
CA TYR A 166 -14.56 0.07 -5.58
C TYR A 166 -15.18 0.39 -6.95
N ASP A 167 -16.09 -0.44 -7.47
CA ASP A 167 -16.84 -0.12 -8.70
C ASP A 167 -17.80 1.07 -8.48
N ILE A 168 -18.37 1.22 -7.28
CA ILE A 168 -19.24 2.37 -6.92
C ILE A 168 -18.43 3.68 -6.88
N VAL A 169 -17.18 3.65 -6.41
CA VAL A 169 -16.31 4.84 -6.39
C VAL A 169 -15.91 5.28 -7.80
N SER A 170 -15.69 4.33 -8.71
CA SER A 170 -15.46 4.62 -10.13
C SER A 170 -16.67 5.25 -10.82
N PHE A 171 -17.90 4.91 -10.39
CA PHE A 171 -19.13 5.46 -10.96
C PHE A 171 -19.48 6.85 -10.42
N VAL A 172 -19.19 7.14 -9.14
CA VAL A 172 -19.45 8.46 -8.54
C VAL A 172 -18.47 9.52 -9.06
N ILE A 173 -17.22 9.16 -9.34
CA ILE A 173 -16.22 10.10 -9.88
C ILE A 173 -16.50 10.44 -11.36
N LEU A 174 -17.17 9.58 -12.11
CA LEU A 174 -17.56 9.83 -13.50
C LEU A 174 -18.88 10.61 -13.65
N ALA A 175 -19.64 10.79 -12.57
CA ALA A 175 -20.93 11.51 -12.59
C ALA A 175 -20.81 13.00 -12.22
N GLU A 176 -19.61 13.49 -11.88
CA GLU A 176 -19.32 14.90 -11.56
C GLU A 176 -18.38 15.58 -12.58
N LEU A 177 -18.19 14.98 -13.77
CA LEU A 177 -17.55 15.59 -14.95
C LEU A 177 -18.60 15.80 -16.05
#